data_AF-A0A5Y1YIV4-F1
#
_entry.id   AF-A0A5Y1YIV4-F1
#
_cell.length_a   1.000
_cell.length_b   1.000
_cell.length_c   1.000
_cell.angle_alpha   90.00
_cell.angle_beta   90.00
_cell.angle_gamma   90.00
#
_symmetry.space_group_name_H-M   'P 1'
#
loop_
_entity.id
_entity.type
_entity.pdbx_description
1 polymer ?
#
loop_
_entity_poly.entity_id
_entity_poly.type
_entity_poly.pdbx_seq_one_letter_code
_entity_poly.pdbx_strand_id
1 'polypeptide(L)'
;MLKKTPLLTLLRVTLLALPLVITHPGSALAGIQSTPAPASPSVQVGFSPEGSATRLVLDTINGAQHSIRMMAYSFTDPDVMKALGQAKKRGVDVRIVVDYKGNTHRASQEAMKYITMLGIPLRTVDVFAIAHDKIIISDKNTVQTG
;
A
#
# COMPACT_ATOMS: atom_id res chain seq x y z
N MET A 1 38.94 -70.16 -26.43
CA MET A 1 37.69 -69.40 -26.18
C MET A 1 38.05 -68.15 -25.39
N LEU A 2 37.36 -67.04 -25.69
CA LEU A 2 37.57 -65.64 -25.30
C LEU A 2 38.72 -64.86 -25.94
N LYS A 3 38.32 -63.75 -26.56
CA LYS A 3 38.98 -62.90 -27.55
C LYS A 3 39.71 -61.71 -26.89
N LYS A 4 40.95 -61.48 -27.36
CA LYS A 4 41.56 -60.21 -27.87
C LYS A 4 41.59 -58.93 -26.99
N THR A 5 42.75 -58.68 -26.35
CA THR A 5 43.76 -57.59 -26.54
C THR A 5 43.36 -56.26 -27.25
N PRO A 6 44.21 -55.20 -27.19
CA PRO A 6 44.53 -54.22 -26.12
C PRO A 6 44.19 -52.79 -26.64
N LEU A 7 44.76 -51.68 -26.09
CA LEU A 7 45.37 -50.54 -26.84
C LEU A 7 45.31 -49.17 -26.09
N LEU A 8 46.51 -48.64 -25.84
CA LEU A 8 47.02 -47.26 -25.78
C LEU A 8 46.17 -46.06 -25.29
N THR A 9 46.79 -45.33 -24.35
CA THR A 9 47.26 -43.93 -24.45
C THR A 9 46.36 -42.89 -25.12
N LEU A 10 45.96 -41.84 -24.39
CA LEU A 10 46.28 -40.44 -24.76
C LEU A 10 45.93 -39.44 -23.66
N LEU A 11 46.96 -38.71 -23.23
CA LEU A 11 46.91 -37.44 -22.50
C LEU A 11 46.08 -36.42 -23.29
N ARG A 12 45.05 -35.81 -22.68
CA ARG A 12 44.38 -34.62 -23.23
C ARG A 12 44.30 -33.52 -22.18
N VAL A 13 45.13 -32.51 -22.41
CA VAL A 13 45.13 -31.19 -21.79
C VAL A 13 43.84 -30.48 -22.20
N THR A 14 42.98 -30.13 -21.23
CA THR A 14 41.80 -29.29 -21.49
C THR A 14 42.13 -27.85 -21.11
N LEU A 15 42.20 -27.02 -22.15
CA LEU A 15 42.52 -25.60 -22.13
C LEU A 15 41.35 -24.80 -21.50
N LEU A 16 41.66 -23.93 -20.54
CA LEU A 16 40.73 -23.00 -19.90
C LEU A 16 40.38 -21.87 -20.89
N ALA A 17 39.13 -21.82 -21.37
CA ALA A 17 38.64 -20.72 -22.21
C ALA A 17 38.09 -19.59 -21.31
N LEU A 18 38.78 -18.45 -21.26
CA LEU A 18 38.21 -17.20 -20.75
C LEU A 18 37.27 -16.58 -21.81
N PRO A 19 36.09 -16.05 -21.45
CA PRO A 19 35.31 -15.24 -22.36
C PRO A 19 35.97 -13.86 -22.53
N LEU A 20 36.26 -13.53 -23.79
CA LEU A 20 36.68 -12.21 -24.26
C LEU A 20 35.54 -11.21 -24.04
N VAL A 21 35.70 -10.30 -23.07
CA VAL A 21 34.76 -9.18 -22.85
C VAL A 21 35.00 -8.14 -23.95
N ILE A 22 34.08 -8.03 -24.90
CA ILE A 22 34.07 -6.98 -25.92
C ILE A 22 33.55 -5.70 -25.25
N THR A 23 34.46 -4.84 -24.78
CA THR A 23 34.11 -3.50 -24.29
C THR A 23 33.73 -2.61 -25.47
N HIS A 24 32.45 -2.29 -25.60
CA HIS A 24 32.00 -1.21 -26.48
C HIS A 24 32.18 0.13 -25.74
N PRO A 25 32.71 1.18 -26.39
CA PRO A 25 32.68 2.53 -25.84
C PRO A 25 31.26 3.09 -26.02
N GLY A 26 30.34 2.65 -25.16
CA GLY A 26 29.01 3.26 -25.04
C GLY A 26 29.07 4.35 -23.98
N SER A 27 29.00 5.61 -24.42
CA SER A 27 28.94 6.80 -23.57
C SER A 27 27.94 6.63 -22.42
N ALA A 28 28.46 6.53 -21.19
CA ALA A 28 27.64 6.63 -19.99
C ALA A 28 27.21 8.09 -19.82
N LEU A 29 26.04 8.45 -20.37
CA LEU A 29 25.32 9.63 -19.94
C LEU A 29 24.88 9.37 -18.49
N ALA A 30 25.64 9.91 -17.54
CA ALA A 30 25.23 10.01 -16.16
C ALA A 30 23.92 10.81 -16.12
N GLY A 31 22.79 10.11 -16.03
CA GLY A 31 21.49 10.74 -15.87
C GLY A 31 21.48 11.53 -14.56
N ILE A 32 21.39 12.85 -14.66
CA ILE A 32 21.10 13.71 -13.52
C ILE A 32 19.72 13.30 -13.02
N GLN A 33 19.67 12.50 -11.96
CA GLN A 33 18.42 12.23 -11.26
C GLN A 33 18.04 13.49 -10.49
N SER A 34 17.15 14.29 -11.06
CA SER A 34 16.51 15.40 -10.36
C SER A 34 15.69 14.84 -9.20
N THR A 35 16.22 14.90 -7.98
CA THR A 35 15.42 14.61 -6.78
C THR A 35 14.37 15.71 -6.65
N PRO A 36 13.06 15.41 -6.67
CA PRO A 36 12.04 16.43 -6.48
C PRO A 36 12.20 17.06 -5.10
N ALA A 37 12.16 18.39 -5.06
CA ALA A 37 12.17 19.12 -3.80
C ALA A 37 10.97 18.70 -2.94
N PRO A 38 11.11 18.59 -1.61
CA PRO A 38 9.99 18.26 -0.74
C PRO A 38 8.88 19.30 -0.93
N ALA A 39 7.66 18.82 -1.22
CA ALA A 39 6.50 19.69 -1.35
C ALA A 39 6.29 20.47 -0.04
N SER A 40 6.01 21.76 -0.16
CA SER A 40 5.64 22.57 1.01
C SER A 40 4.34 22.05 1.61
N PRO A 41 4.19 22.04 2.96
CA PRO A 41 2.94 21.62 3.58
C PRO A 41 1.81 22.55 3.12
N SER A 42 0.63 21.97 2.87
CA SER A 42 -0.57 22.70 2.49
C SER A 42 -1.76 22.21 3.30
N VAL A 43 -2.78 23.05 3.44
CA VAL A 43 -4.03 22.76 4.15
C VAL A 43 -5.19 22.95 3.19
N GLN A 44 -6.12 22.00 3.18
CA GLN A 44 -7.38 22.08 2.47
C GLN A 44 -8.53 21.97 3.46
N VAL A 45 -9.63 22.68 3.19
CA VAL A 45 -10.85 22.66 4.01
C VAL A 45 -12.02 22.49 3.06
N GLY A 46 -12.99 21.68 3.48
CA GLY A 46 -14.28 21.57 2.83
C GLY A 46 -15.39 21.51 3.88
N PHE A 47 -16.60 21.91 3.51
CA PHE A 47 -17.78 21.89 4.35
C PHE A 47 -18.87 20.98 3.77
N SER A 48 -19.83 20.73 4.64
CA SER A 48 -21.09 20.06 4.35
C SER A 48 -22.22 21.02 4.70
N PRO A 49 -23.36 20.98 4.00
CA PRO A 49 -23.76 19.92 3.08
C PRO A 49 -23.36 20.13 1.61
N GLU A 50 -22.59 21.17 1.25
CA GLU A 50 -22.34 21.47 -0.17
C GLU A 50 -21.42 20.45 -0.89
N GLY A 51 -20.79 19.55 -0.14
CA GLY A 51 -20.12 18.35 -0.65
C GLY A 51 -18.60 18.43 -0.75
N SER A 52 -18.02 19.60 -0.47
CA SER A 52 -16.56 19.77 -0.52
C SER A 52 -15.84 18.97 0.59
N ALA A 53 -16.46 18.81 1.77
CA ALA A 53 -15.95 17.95 2.83
C ALA A 53 -15.88 16.47 2.41
N THR A 54 -16.98 15.90 1.89
CA THR A 54 -17.01 14.51 1.41
C THR A 54 -15.96 14.29 0.32
N ARG A 55 -15.85 15.21 -0.63
CA ARG A 55 -14.82 15.14 -1.67
C ARG A 55 -13.42 15.09 -1.08
N LEU A 56 -13.10 15.96 -0.12
CA LEU A 56 -11.78 16.02 0.50
C LEU A 56 -11.43 14.72 1.25
N VAL A 57 -12.40 14.11 1.95
CA VAL A 57 -12.22 12.81 2.61
C VAL A 57 -11.91 11.72 1.58
N LEU A 58 -12.69 11.66 0.49
CA LEU A 58 -12.49 10.67 -0.56
C LEU A 58 -11.16 10.87 -1.29
N ASP A 59 -10.78 12.10 -1.59
CA ASP A 59 -9.50 12.44 -2.23
C ASP A 59 -8.33 12.03 -1.33
N THR A 60 -8.44 12.19 0.00
CA THR A 60 -7.43 11.72 0.96
C THR A 60 -7.24 10.21 0.90
N ILE A 61 -8.34 9.42 0.87
CA ILE A 61 -8.28 7.95 0.80
C ILE A 61 -7.78 7.49 -0.57
N ASN A 62 -8.23 8.14 -1.64
CA ASN A 62 -7.87 7.78 -3.02
C ASN A 62 -6.42 8.15 -3.36
N GLY A 63 -5.89 9.22 -2.77
CA GLY A 63 -4.50 9.66 -2.95
C GLY A 63 -3.46 8.80 -2.23
N ALA A 64 -3.85 8.04 -1.20
CA ALA A 64 -2.94 7.20 -0.43
C ALA A 64 -2.24 6.13 -1.29
N GLN A 65 -0.92 6.03 -1.14
CA GLN A 65 -0.04 5.13 -1.90
C GLN A 65 0.53 3.98 -1.05
N HIS A 66 0.67 4.16 0.27
CA HIS A 66 1.39 3.23 1.14
C HIS A 66 0.57 2.79 2.34
N SER A 67 -0.06 3.71 3.07
CA SER A 67 -0.77 3.37 4.29
C SER A 67 -1.93 4.29 4.61
N ILE A 68 -2.96 3.72 5.25
CA ILE A 68 -4.05 4.46 5.88
C ILE A 68 -4.19 3.99 7.33
N ARG A 69 -4.27 4.94 8.27
CA ARG A 69 -4.74 4.70 9.65
C ARG A 69 -6.00 5.53 9.86
N MET A 70 -7.10 4.88 10.18
CA MET A 70 -8.39 5.56 10.37
C MET A 70 -8.92 5.34 11.77
N MET A 71 -9.43 6.42 12.37
CA MET A 71 -10.28 6.40 13.56
C MET A 71 -11.61 7.04 13.20
N ALA A 72 -12.71 6.35 13.46
CA ALA A 72 -14.04 6.84 13.12
C ALA A 72 -15.05 6.57 14.24
N TYR A 73 -15.90 7.56 14.50
CA TYR A 73 -17.05 7.39 15.39
C TYR A 73 -18.15 6.56 14.72
N SER A 74 -18.95 7.15 13.83
CA SER A 74 -19.98 6.44 13.06
C SER A 74 -19.40 5.93 11.75
N PHE A 75 -19.44 4.61 11.52
CA PHE A 75 -18.79 3.96 10.39
C PHE A 75 -19.82 3.38 9.41
N THR A 76 -20.46 4.24 8.61
CA THR A 76 -21.64 3.87 7.81
C THR A 76 -21.61 4.28 6.34
N ASP A 77 -20.76 5.24 5.96
CA ASP A 77 -20.78 5.84 4.62
C ASP A 77 -20.30 4.84 3.54
N PRO A 78 -21.16 4.44 2.58
CA PRO A 78 -20.80 3.45 1.56
C PRO A 78 -19.71 3.93 0.61
N ASP A 79 -19.60 5.24 0.33
CA ASP A 79 -18.57 5.78 -0.55
C ASP A 79 -17.19 5.71 0.11
N VAL A 80 -17.13 5.96 1.42
CA VAL A 80 -15.91 5.75 2.22
C VAL A 80 -15.51 4.27 2.20
N MET A 81 -16.46 3.33 2.36
CA MET A 81 -16.13 1.91 2.37
C MET A 81 -15.58 1.45 1.02
N LYS A 82 -16.21 1.89 -0.07
CA LYS A 82 -15.74 1.63 -1.43
C LYS A 82 -14.33 2.19 -1.66
N ALA A 83 -14.05 3.42 -1.22
CA ALA A 83 -12.74 4.03 -1.35
C ALA A 83 -11.65 3.27 -0.56
N LEU A 84 -11.96 2.83 0.66
CA LEU A 84 -11.06 2.01 1.47
C LEU A 84 -10.78 0.64 0.82
N GLY A 85 -11.81 0.01 0.27
CA GLY A 85 -11.66 -1.24 -0.48
C GLY A 85 -10.82 -1.09 -1.74
N GLN A 86 -10.96 0.02 -2.45
CA GLN A 86 -10.10 0.37 -3.58
C GLN A 86 -8.65 0.61 -3.13
N ALA A 87 -8.43 1.32 -2.02
CA ALA A 87 -7.09 1.51 -1.47
C ALA A 87 -6.42 0.18 -1.12
N LYS A 88 -7.14 -0.73 -0.44
CA LYS A 88 -6.66 -2.08 -0.18
C LYS A 88 -6.31 -2.84 -1.46
N LYS A 89 -7.15 -2.73 -2.50
CA LYS A 89 -6.88 -3.34 -3.82
C LYS A 89 -5.63 -2.77 -4.49
N ARG A 90 -5.31 -1.49 -4.29
CA ARG A 90 -4.05 -0.87 -4.74
C ARG A 90 -2.82 -1.35 -3.96
N GLY A 91 -3.00 -2.09 -2.86
CA GLY A 91 -1.92 -2.58 -2.01
C GLY A 91 -1.61 -1.68 -0.81
N VAL A 92 -2.43 -0.66 -0.55
CA VAL A 92 -2.27 0.23 0.63
C VAL A 92 -2.50 -0.57 1.92
N ASP A 93 -1.62 -0.39 2.91
CA ASP A 93 -1.80 -0.95 4.26
C ASP A 93 -2.83 -0.12 5.05
N VAL A 94 -4.10 -0.54 4.97
CA VAL A 94 -5.22 0.09 5.67
C VAL A 94 -5.45 -0.57 7.03
N ARG A 95 -5.59 0.23 8.10
CA ARG A 95 -6.00 -0.24 9.43
C ARG A 95 -6.97 0.73 10.08
N ILE A 96 -8.00 0.21 10.74
CA ILE A 96 -9.15 0.98 11.19
C ILE A 96 -9.47 0.67 12.66
N VAL A 97 -9.77 1.70 13.43
CA VAL A 97 -10.39 1.59 14.77
C VAL A 97 -11.69 2.38 14.77
N VAL A 98 -12.77 1.79 15.27
CA VAL A 98 -14.08 2.46 15.36
C VAL A 98 -14.67 2.37 16.76
N ASP A 99 -15.51 3.33 17.13
CA ASP A 99 -16.26 3.28 18.40
C ASP A 99 -17.20 2.07 18.44
N TYR A 100 -17.19 1.26 19.50
CA TYR A 100 -18.07 0.10 19.57
C TYR A 100 -19.55 0.50 19.68
N LYS A 101 -19.87 1.44 20.57
CA LYS A 101 -21.24 1.78 20.96
C LYS A 101 -22.01 2.43 19.80
N GLY A 102 -21.35 3.30 19.04
CA GLY A 102 -21.88 3.99 17.86
C GLY A 102 -22.09 3.09 16.64
N ASN A 103 -21.49 1.90 16.61
CA ASN A 103 -21.51 1.00 15.44
C ASN A 103 -22.34 -0.28 15.64
N THR A 104 -23.26 -0.31 16.61
CA THR A 104 -24.14 -1.46 16.89
C THR A 104 -25.32 -1.61 15.92
N HIS A 105 -25.64 -0.57 15.15
CA HIS A 105 -26.77 -0.58 14.22
C HIS A 105 -26.44 -1.25 12.88
N ARG A 106 -27.47 -1.70 12.15
CA ARG A 106 -27.34 -2.54 10.94
C ARG A 106 -26.37 -1.96 9.89
N ALA A 107 -26.49 -0.68 9.54
CA ALA A 107 -25.64 -0.06 8.52
C ALA A 107 -24.14 -0.14 8.88
N SER A 108 -23.79 0.13 10.14
CA SER A 108 -22.41 0.01 10.62
C SER A 108 -21.91 -1.43 10.63
N GLN A 109 -22.76 -2.38 11.03
CA GLN A 109 -22.40 -3.80 11.03
C GLN A 109 -22.12 -4.31 9.61
N GLU A 110 -22.92 -3.90 8.62
CA GLU A 110 -22.66 -4.25 7.21
C GLU A 110 -21.38 -3.59 6.69
N ALA A 111 -21.09 -2.34 7.06
CA ALA A 111 -19.85 -1.66 6.69
C ALA A 111 -18.61 -2.36 7.30
N MET A 112 -18.65 -2.70 8.60
CA MET A 112 -17.58 -3.44 9.25
C MET A 112 -17.39 -4.84 8.63
N LYS A 113 -18.48 -5.53 8.32
CA LYS A 113 -18.44 -6.83 7.62
C LYS A 113 -17.80 -6.70 6.23
N TYR A 114 -18.20 -5.72 5.44
CA TYR A 114 -17.62 -5.46 4.13
C TYR A 114 -16.10 -5.24 4.21
N ILE A 115 -15.65 -4.39 5.13
CA ILE A 115 -14.22 -4.08 5.33
C ILE A 115 -13.42 -5.31 5.77
N THR A 116 -13.93 -6.07 6.74
CA THR A 116 -13.26 -7.27 7.23
C THR A 116 -13.21 -8.38 6.19
N MET A 117 -14.24 -8.52 5.35
CA MET A 117 -14.24 -9.45 4.21
C MET A 117 -13.16 -9.12 3.17
N LEU A 118 -12.75 -7.85 3.04
CA LEU A 118 -11.62 -7.43 2.19
C LEU A 118 -10.24 -7.68 2.84
N GLY A 119 -10.19 -8.27 4.03
CA GLY A 119 -8.96 -8.51 4.76
C GLY A 119 -8.29 -7.23 5.27
N ILE A 120 -9.08 -6.18 5.53
CA ILE A 120 -8.61 -4.96 6.19
C ILE A 120 -8.74 -5.15 7.70
N PRO A 121 -7.64 -5.02 8.48
CA PRO A 121 -7.70 -5.05 9.93
C PRO A 121 -8.58 -3.93 10.48
N LEU A 122 -9.65 -4.32 11.18
CA LEU A 122 -10.57 -3.43 11.87
C LEU A 122 -10.71 -3.87 13.32
N ARG A 123 -10.70 -2.90 14.25
CA ARG A 123 -11.00 -3.12 15.67
C ARG A 123 -12.07 -2.15 16.14
N THR A 124 -12.83 -2.57 17.14
CA THR A 124 -13.73 -1.69 17.89
C THR A 124 -13.08 -1.29 19.20
N VAL A 125 -13.37 -0.09 19.70
CA VAL A 125 -12.96 0.40 21.02
C VAL A 125 -14.18 0.71 21.89
N ASP A 126 -14.19 0.24 23.12
CA ASP A 126 -15.33 0.38 24.05
C ASP A 126 -14.93 0.94 25.43
N VAL A 127 -13.63 1.12 25.69
CA VAL A 127 -13.08 1.64 26.96
C VAL A 127 -13.47 3.10 27.22
N PHE A 128 -13.84 3.85 26.18
CA PHE A 128 -14.29 5.24 26.30
C PHE A 128 -15.81 5.33 26.41
N ALA A 129 -16.31 6.43 26.97
CA ALA A 129 -17.73 6.76 26.88
C ALA A 129 -18.16 6.87 25.42
N ILE A 130 -17.37 7.63 24.63
CA ILE A 130 -17.48 7.79 23.17
C ILE A 130 -16.06 8.00 22.61
N ALA A 131 -15.64 7.17 21.66
CA ALA A 131 -14.45 7.45 20.83
C ALA A 131 -14.87 8.29 19.62
N HIS A 132 -14.86 9.62 19.77
CA HIS A 132 -15.53 10.54 18.84
C HIS A 132 -14.63 11.08 17.71
N ASP A 133 -13.48 10.46 17.47
CA ASP A 133 -12.52 10.88 16.45
C ASP A 133 -13.04 10.63 15.02
N LYS A 134 -12.66 11.53 14.11
CA LYS A 134 -12.82 11.37 12.66
C LYS A 134 -11.49 11.74 12.02
N ILE A 135 -10.58 10.79 12.05
CA ILE A 135 -9.19 11.02 11.67
C ILE A 135 -8.79 9.99 10.62
N ILE A 136 -8.14 10.48 9.57
CA ILE A 136 -7.43 9.66 8.59
C ILE A 136 -5.99 10.14 8.54
N ILE A 137 -5.05 9.25 8.81
CA ILE A 137 -3.63 9.48 8.59
C ILE A 137 -3.24 8.70 7.33
N SER A 138 -2.84 9.42 6.28
CA SER A 138 -2.41 8.87 5.00
C SER A 138 -0.89 8.99 4.85
N ASP A 139 -0.25 7.89 4.43
CA ASP A 139 1.17 7.80 4.07
C ASP A 139 2.16 8.36 5.10
N LYS A 140 1.74 8.42 6.38
CA LYS A 140 2.49 8.99 7.51
C LYS A 140 2.88 10.46 7.34
N ASN A 141 2.26 11.17 6.40
CA ASN A 141 2.60 12.58 6.09
C ASN A 141 1.37 13.49 5.94
N THR A 142 0.17 12.94 5.84
CA THR A 142 -1.08 13.69 5.65
C THR A 142 -2.08 13.29 6.72
N VAL A 143 -2.74 14.28 7.33
CA VAL A 143 -3.83 14.07 8.28
C VAL A 143 -5.08 14.77 7.75
N GLN A 144 -6.18 14.03 7.65
CA GLN A 144 -7.52 14.58 7.49
C GLN A 144 -8.24 14.46 8.84
N THR A 145 -8.87 15.56 9.26
CA THR A 145 -9.70 15.65 10.47
C THR A 145 -10.80 16.69 10.26
N GLY A 146 -11.84 16.67 11.09
CA GLY A 146 -12.91 17.67 11.09
C GLY A 146 -14.21 17.14 11.67
#